data_AF-A0A1U8JRP5-F1
#
_entry.id   AF-A0A1U8JRP5-F1
#
_cell.length_a   1.000
_cell.length_b   1.000
_cell.length_c   1.000
_cell.angle_alpha   90.00
_cell.angle_beta   90.00
_cell.angle_gamma   90.00
#
_symmetry.space_group_name_H-M   'P 1'
#
loop_
_entity.id
_entity.type
_entity.pdbx_description
1 polymer ?
#
loop_
_entity_poly.entity_id
_entity_poly.type
_entity_poly.pdbx_seq_one_letter_code
_entity_poly.pdbx_strand_id
1 'polypeptide(L)'
;MISMSRNFRIFSADLQAPGDSPNTDGIHMSKSDLVKISKTVIATGDDCVSMIHGSTNISIKKVICGPGHGFSIGSLGHYDDEADVSGIIVKNCSLRETDNGVRIKTYKTDSPSKASGIIFQDLIMTRVRNPIIIDQEYGNTKYSQPSKVRISDVHYINIRGTSASKVAVDLLCSASNPCQGIHLDNVNLQYAGPPNDDMPFSSNCRNARVAYHGFQSPPPCR
;
A
#
# COMPACT_ATOMS: atom_id res chain seq x y z
N MET A 1 -13.21 -11.41 -6.77
CA MET A 1 -13.56 -9.98 -6.92
C MET A 1 -14.76 -9.64 -6.04
N ILE A 2 -14.74 -8.48 -5.37
CA ILE A 2 -15.89 -7.88 -4.67
C ILE A 2 -16.22 -6.58 -5.40
N SER A 3 -17.44 -6.40 -5.88
CA SER A 3 -17.82 -5.16 -6.55
C SER A 3 -19.26 -4.79 -6.25
N MET A 4 -19.56 -3.48 -6.24
CA MET A 4 -20.91 -2.94 -6.04
C MET A 4 -21.60 -3.54 -4.81
N SER A 5 -20.83 -3.75 -3.75
CA SER A 5 -21.25 -4.49 -2.57
C SER A 5 -21.28 -3.59 -1.35
N ARG A 6 -22.24 -3.83 -0.45
CA ARG A 6 -22.31 -3.14 0.84
C ARG A 6 -22.47 -4.13 1.97
N ASN A 7 -21.81 -3.87 3.10
CA ASN A 7 -21.88 -4.73 4.29
C ASN A 7 -21.48 -6.19 3.99
N PHE A 8 -20.32 -6.34 3.36
CA PHE A 8 -19.79 -7.64 2.96
C PHE A 8 -18.69 -8.11 3.91
N ARG A 9 -18.60 -9.41 4.18
CA ARG A 9 -17.60 -9.98 5.09
C ARG A 9 -16.91 -11.19 4.50
N ILE A 10 -15.58 -11.19 4.56
CA ILE A 10 -14.72 -12.36 4.38
C ILE A 10 -14.10 -12.70 5.73
N PHE A 11 -14.15 -13.97 6.08
CA PHE A 11 -13.64 -14.46 7.35
C PHE A 11 -13.02 -15.85 7.19
N SER A 12 -11.82 -16.04 7.74
CA SER A 12 -11.19 -17.36 7.83
C SER A 12 -11.04 -18.08 6.48
N ALA A 13 -10.74 -17.32 5.42
CA ALA A 13 -10.47 -17.88 4.11
C ALA A 13 -8.98 -18.23 3.96
N ASP A 14 -8.69 -19.15 3.04
CA ASP A 14 -7.34 -19.53 2.62
C ASP A 14 -7.29 -19.45 1.09
N LEU A 15 -6.54 -18.49 0.56
CA LEU A 15 -6.45 -18.19 -0.87
C LEU A 15 -5.01 -18.43 -1.32
N GLN A 16 -4.84 -19.38 -2.24
CA GLN A 16 -3.53 -19.89 -2.66
C GLN A 16 -3.40 -19.86 -4.19
N ALA A 17 -2.30 -19.31 -4.67
CA ALA A 17 -1.82 -19.42 -6.04
C ALA A 17 -0.28 -19.38 -6.03
N PRO A 18 0.40 -19.93 -7.05
CA PRO A 18 1.86 -19.80 -7.15
C PRO A 18 2.30 -18.33 -7.12
N GLY A 19 3.42 -18.05 -6.43
CA GLY A 19 3.93 -16.69 -6.25
C GLY A 19 4.42 -16.02 -7.55
N ASP A 20 4.65 -16.80 -8.60
CA ASP A 20 5.00 -16.36 -9.95
C ASP A 20 3.78 -16.33 -10.89
N SER A 21 2.57 -16.61 -10.38
CA SER A 21 1.35 -16.62 -11.18
C SER A 21 0.85 -15.20 -11.45
N PRO A 22 0.91 -14.70 -12.70
CA PRO A 22 0.58 -13.32 -12.99
C PRO A 22 -0.90 -13.02 -12.71
N ASN A 23 -1.20 -11.83 -12.18
CA ASN A 23 -2.55 -11.30 -12.02
C ASN A 23 -3.50 -12.17 -11.18
N THR A 24 -2.94 -12.90 -10.22
CA THR A 24 -3.70 -13.71 -9.26
C THR A 24 -4.01 -12.92 -7.99
N ASP A 25 -4.68 -11.78 -8.09
CA ASP A 25 -5.11 -11.01 -6.92
C ASP A 25 -5.91 -11.90 -5.94
N GLY A 26 -5.57 -11.87 -4.66
CA GLY A 26 -6.31 -12.61 -3.64
C GLY A 26 -7.72 -12.06 -3.48
N ILE A 27 -7.83 -10.79 -3.08
CA ILE A 27 -9.11 -10.07 -2.98
C ILE A 27 -9.00 -8.74 -3.71
N HIS A 28 -9.59 -8.66 -4.89
CA HIS A 28 -9.74 -7.44 -5.65
C HIS A 28 -11.10 -6.79 -5.38
N MET A 29 -11.13 -5.51 -4.98
CA MET A 29 -12.38 -4.81 -4.64
C MET A 29 -12.55 -3.44 -5.29
N SER A 30 -13.78 -3.14 -5.73
CA SER A 30 -14.19 -1.86 -6.31
C SER A 30 -15.59 -1.46 -5.86
N LYS A 31 -15.91 -0.16 -5.86
CA LYS A 31 -17.26 0.38 -5.64
C LYS A 31 -18.01 -0.29 -4.48
N SER A 32 -17.33 -0.49 -3.36
CA SER A 32 -17.86 -1.27 -2.24
C SER A 32 -17.72 -0.50 -0.93
N ASP A 33 -18.70 -0.66 -0.04
CA ASP A 33 -18.79 0.05 1.25
C ASP A 33 -18.96 -0.93 2.41
N LEU A 34 -18.37 -0.65 3.57
CA LEU A 34 -18.48 -1.45 4.79
C LEU A 34 -18.02 -2.91 4.59
N VAL A 35 -16.85 -3.11 3.97
CA VAL A 35 -16.27 -4.45 3.78
C VAL A 35 -15.35 -4.81 4.94
N LYS A 36 -15.48 -6.04 5.46
CA LYS A 36 -14.61 -6.57 6.53
C LYS A 36 -13.92 -7.84 6.08
N ILE A 37 -12.59 -7.85 6.08
CA ILE A 37 -11.74 -9.01 5.78
C ILE A 37 -10.97 -9.37 7.05
N SER A 38 -11.07 -10.61 7.52
CA SER A 38 -10.34 -10.98 8.73
C SER A 38 -9.98 -12.45 8.89
N LYS A 39 -8.87 -12.70 9.59
CA LYS A 39 -8.33 -14.05 9.87
C LYS A 39 -8.06 -14.87 8.60
N THR A 40 -7.67 -14.20 7.51
CA THR A 40 -7.48 -14.82 6.20
C THR A 40 -5.99 -15.04 5.93
N VAL A 41 -5.66 -16.11 5.22
CA VAL A 41 -4.33 -16.35 4.64
C VAL A 41 -4.42 -16.14 3.13
N ILE A 42 -3.51 -15.34 2.58
CA ILE A 42 -3.44 -15.03 1.15
C ILE A 42 -1.99 -15.19 0.70
N ALA A 43 -1.77 -16.12 -0.23
CA ALA A 43 -0.50 -16.39 -0.86
C ALA A 43 -0.74 -16.48 -2.36
N THR A 44 -0.29 -15.47 -3.10
CA THR A 44 -0.64 -15.30 -4.52
C THR A 44 0.53 -14.70 -5.29
N GLY A 45 0.41 -14.59 -6.61
CA GLY A 45 1.40 -13.90 -7.45
C GLY A 45 1.10 -12.42 -7.72
N ASP A 46 -0.02 -11.89 -7.21
CA ASP A 46 -0.35 -10.46 -7.28
C ASP A 46 -0.80 -9.89 -5.92
N ASP A 47 -1.52 -8.78 -5.90
CA ASP A 47 -1.99 -8.09 -4.69
C ASP A 47 -2.75 -9.05 -3.76
N CYS A 48 -2.38 -9.08 -2.48
CA CYS A 48 -3.13 -9.86 -1.49
C CYS A 48 -4.55 -9.29 -1.34
N VAL A 49 -4.62 -7.96 -1.19
CA VAL A 49 -5.88 -7.22 -1.26
C VAL A 49 -5.64 -5.93 -2.02
N SER A 50 -6.37 -5.73 -3.11
CA SER A 50 -6.37 -4.52 -3.92
C SER A 50 -7.69 -3.77 -3.75
N MET A 51 -7.61 -2.50 -3.34
CA MET A 51 -8.74 -1.59 -3.13
C MET A 51 -8.69 -0.49 -4.19
N ILE A 52 -9.56 -0.58 -5.19
CA ILE A 52 -9.63 0.40 -6.27
C ILE A 52 -10.85 1.31 -6.13
N HIS A 53 -11.10 2.15 -7.13
CA HIS A 53 -12.09 3.22 -7.14
C HIS A 53 -13.43 2.89 -6.45
N GLY A 54 -13.93 3.82 -5.65
CA GLY A 54 -15.19 3.68 -4.92
C GLY A 54 -15.16 2.70 -3.73
N SER A 55 -13.98 2.25 -3.30
CA SER A 55 -13.84 1.43 -2.09
C SER A 55 -13.84 2.32 -0.84
N THR A 56 -14.82 2.13 0.04
CA THR A 56 -15.00 2.96 1.24
C THR A 56 -15.25 2.14 2.50
N ASN A 57 -14.79 2.63 3.65
CA ASN A 57 -15.02 2.01 4.97
C ASN A 57 -14.59 0.53 5.01
N ILE A 58 -13.37 0.24 4.59
CA ILE A 58 -12.83 -1.11 4.47
C ILE A 58 -11.97 -1.43 5.69
N SER A 59 -12.19 -2.58 6.31
CA SER A 59 -11.38 -3.06 7.43
C SER A 59 -10.75 -4.42 7.16
N ILE A 60 -9.43 -4.47 7.16
CA ILE A 60 -8.62 -5.67 6.95
C ILE A 60 -7.86 -5.95 8.25
N LYS A 61 -8.14 -7.10 8.90
CA LYS A 61 -7.56 -7.42 10.22
C LYS A 61 -7.08 -8.84 10.34
N LYS A 62 -5.89 -9.05 10.92
CA LYS A 62 -5.35 -10.41 11.15
C LYS A 62 -5.23 -11.21 9.85
N VAL A 63 -4.74 -10.56 8.80
CA VAL A 63 -4.46 -11.21 7.51
C VAL A 63 -2.97 -11.53 7.43
N ILE A 64 -2.66 -12.74 6.98
CA ILE A 64 -1.30 -13.15 6.62
C ILE A 64 -1.23 -13.09 5.09
N CYS A 65 -0.32 -12.28 4.57
CA CYS A 65 -0.12 -12.03 3.15
C CYS A 65 1.30 -12.45 2.77
N GLY A 66 1.47 -13.26 1.73
CA GLY A 66 2.80 -13.65 1.28
C GLY A 66 2.90 -15.09 0.77
N PRO A 67 3.53 -15.31 -0.41
CA PRO A 67 4.07 -14.31 -1.35
C PRO A 67 2.97 -13.44 -2.02
N GLY A 68 3.38 -12.46 -2.82
CA GLY A 68 2.48 -11.58 -3.60
C GLY A 68 2.88 -10.10 -3.57
N HIS A 69 2.00 -9.20 -4.01
CA HIS A 69 2.29 -7.76 -4.12
C HIS A 69 1.88 -6.90 -2.91
N GLY A 70 1.37 -7.51 -1.83
CA GLY A 70 1.03 -6.82 -0.59
C GLY A 70 -0.40 -6.25 -0.55
N PHE A 71 -0.62 -5.25 0.29
CA PHE A 71 -1.88 -4.52 0.38
C PHE A 71 -1.81 -3.25 -0.46
N SER A 72 -2.64 -3.16 -1.50
CA SER A 72 -2.59 -2.08 -2.49
C SER A 72 -3.86 -1.25 -2.53
N ILE A 73 -3.72 0.07 -2.49
CA ILE A 73 -4.74 1.02 -2.88
C ILE A 73 -4.43 1.47 -4.31
N GLY A 74 -5.40 1.30 -5.20
CA GLY A 74 -5.28 1.57 -6.62
C GLY A 74 -4.96 0.33 -7.48
N SER A 75 -4.68 0.52 -8.78
CA SER A 75 -4.38 1.82 -9.38
C SER A 75 -5.58 2.78 -9.43
N LEU A 76 -5.30 4.06 -9.19
CA LEU A 76 -6.24 5.19 -9.27
C LEU A 76 -5.79 6.17 -10.35
N GLY A 77 -6.70 7.04 -10.79
CA GLY A 77 -6.52 8.01 -11.86
C GLY A 77 -6.72 7.39 -13.24
N HIS A 78 -7.43 6.27 -13.37
CA HIS A 78 -7.63 5.63 -14.68
C HIS A 78 -8.84 6.17 -15.44
N TYR A 79 -9.85 6.67 -14.72
CA TYR A 79 -11.13 7.13 -15.27
C TYR A 79 -11.38 8.59 -14.88
N ASP A 80 -12.00 9.38 -15.77
CA ASP A 80 -12.30 10.79 -15.48
C ASP A 80 -13.36 10.96 -14.39
N ASP A 81 -14.28 10.00 -14.26
CA ASP A 81 -15.32 9.92 -13.23
C ASP A 81 -14.97 8.93 -12.11
N GLU A 82 -13.68 8.74 -11.86
CA GLU A 82 -13.21 7.78 -10.85
C GLU A 82 -13.64 8.18 -9.44
N ALA A 83 -14.39 7.28 -8.78
CA ALA A 83 -14.83 7.49 -7.41
C ALA A 83 -13.69 7.39 -6.39
N ASP A 84 -13.73 8.27 -5.39
CA ASP A 84 -12.77 8.32 -4.29
C ASP A 84 -12.65 6.99 -3.51
N VAL A 85 -11.47 6.76 -2.94
CA VAL A 85 -11.19 5.69 -1.98
C VAL A 85 -10.99 6.32 -0.60
N SER A 86 -11.71 5.84 0.42
CA SER A 86 -11.57 6.42 1.76
C SER A 86 -11.91 5.50 2.93
N GLY A 87 -11.39 5.82 4.12
CA GLY A 87 -11.72 5.07 5.34
C GLY A 87 -11.19 3.63 5.30
N ILE A 88 -9.91 3.47 4.96
CA ILE A 88 -9.27 2.16 4.84
C ILE A 88 -8.45 1.89 6.10
N ILE A 89 -8.67 0.74 6.74
CA ILE A 89 -7.90 0.33 7.92
C ILE A 89 -7.34 -1.07 7.68
N VAL A 90 -6.02 -1.18 7.59
CA VAL A 90 -5.28 -2.45 7.59
C VAL A 90 -4.55 -2.56 8.91
N LYS A 91 -4.93 -3.54 9.74
CA LYS A 91 -4.46 -3.63 11.12
C LYS A 91 -4.12 -5.03 11.59
N ASN A 92 -3.04 -5.19 12.35
CA ASN A 92 -2.61 -6.48 12.92
C ASN A 92 -2.38 -7.54 11.82
N CYS A 93 -1.70 -7.17 10.73
CA CYS A 93 -1.43 -8.06 9.62
C CYS A 93 0.06 -8.42 9.54
N SER A 94 0.36 -9.52 8.85
CA SER A 94 1.74 -9.94 8.60
C SER A 94 1.97 -10.10 7.10
N LEU A 95 3.11 -9.59 6.62
CA LEU A 95 3.54 -9.69 5.23
C LEU A 95 4.86 -10.43 5.16
N ARG A 96 4.94 -11.47 4.34
CA ARG A 96 6.13 -12.32 4.21
C ARG A 96 6.51 -12.49 2.76
N GLU A 97 7.74 -12.14 2.43
CA GLU A 97 8.33 -12.35 1.10
C GLU A 97 7.45 -11.79 -0.03
N THR A 98 6.76 -10.68 0.26
CA THR A 98 5.98 -9.93 -0.72
C THR A 98 6.85 -8.89 -1.43
N ASP A 99 6.48 -8.55 -2.66
CA ASP A 99 7.15 -7.48 -3.40
C ASP A 99 6.93 -6.12 -2.75
N ASN A 100 5.73 -5.87 -2.21
CA ASN A 100 5.45 -4.64 -1.47
C ASN A 100 4.76 -4.96 -0.15
N GLY A 101 4.89 -4.04 0.80
CA GLY A 101 4.16 -4.13 2.05
C GLY A 101 2.79 -3.47 1.89
N VAL A 102 2.77 -2.16 2.12
CA VAL A 102 1.59 -1.31 1.93
C VAL A 102 1.87 -0.30 0.83
N ARG A 103 0.98 -0.26 -0.16
CA ARG A 103 1.18 0.45 -1.43
C ARG A 103 -0.01 1.33 -1.77
N ILE A 104 0.24 2.56 -2.17
CA ILE A 104 -0.74 3.41 -2.87
C ILE A 104 -0.17 3.72 -4.26
N LYS A 105 -0.89 3.37 -5.33
CA LYS A 105 -0.43 3.52 -6.71
C LYS A 105 -1.43 4.34 -7.54
N THR A 106 -0.98 5.40 -8.20
CA THR A 106 -1.84 6.28 -9.03
C THR A 106 -1.16 6.60 -10.36
N TYR A 107 -1.93 6.62 -11.45
CA TYR A 107 -1.42 6.92 -12.77
C TYR A 107 -1.02 8.39 -12.96
N LYS A 108 -0.12 8.62 -13.91
CA LYS A 108 0.36 9.93 -14.39
C LYS A 108 -0.66 10.64 -15.30
N THR A 109 -1.89 10.79 -14.83
CA THR A 109 -3.02 11.30 -15.63
C THR A 109 -3.61 12.56 -15.01
N ASP A 110 -4.39 13.28 -15.81
CA ASP A 110 -5.18 14.43 -15.39
C ASP A 110 -6.53 14.07 -14.78
N SER A 111 -6.95 12.80 -14.86
CA SER A 111 -8.16 12.28 -14.22
C SER A 111 -8.08 12.40 -12.69
N PRO A 112 -8.97 13.18 -12.05
CA PRO A 112 -8.90 13.43 -10.61
C PRO A 112 -9.66 12.36 -9.82
N SER A 113 -9.11 11.99 -8.66
CA SER A 113 -9.81 11.25 -7.60
C SER A 113 -9.08 11.48 -6.27
N LYS A 114 -9.55 10.90 -5.18
CA LYS A 114 -8.90 11.00 -3.86
C LYS A 114 -8.69 9.65 -3.20
N ALA A 115 -7.58 9.53 -2.47
CA ALA A 115 -7.32 8.46 -1.52
C ALA A 115 -7.08 9.08 -0.14
N SER A 116 -7.97 8.85 0.85
CA SER A 116 -7.87 9.52 2.15
C SER A 116 -8.42 8.77 3.36
N GLY A 117 -7.96 9.12 4.56
CA GLY A 117 -8.36 8.45 5.79
C GLY A 117 -7.92 7.00 5.79
N ILE A 118 -6.61 6.79 5.60
CA ILE A 118 -6.00 5.47 5.41
C ILE A 118 -5.08 5.20 6.61
N ILE A 119 -5.24 4.03 7.23
CA ILE A 119 -4.46 3.62 8.39
C ILE A 119 -3.87 2.23 8.12
N PHE A 120 -2.55 2.17 8.13
CA PHE A 120 -1.75 0.95 8.16
C PHE A 120 -1.13 0.83 9.56
N GLN A 121 -1.63 -0.11 10.37
CA GLN A 121 -1.29 -0.17 11.79
C GLN A 121 -0.89 -1.58 12.26
N ASP A 122 0.11 -1.66 13.13
CA ASP A 122 0.53 -2.91 13.78
C ASP A 122 0.86 -4.00 12.74
N LEU A 123 1.79 -3.67 11.84
CA LEU A 123 2.19 -4.56 10.74
C LEU A 123 3.54 -5.21 11.01
N ILE A 124 3.64 -6.51 10.73
CA ILE A 124 4.89 -7.26 10.81
C ILE A 124 5.32 -7.64 9.39
N MET A 125 6.52 -7.23 8.99
CA MET A 125 7.07 -7.49 7.66
C MET A 125 8.27 -8.43 7.76
N THR A 126 8.34 -9.44 6.90
CA THR A 126 9.48 -10.36 6.83
C THR A 126 9.97 -10.43 5.40
N ARG A 127 11.16 -9.90 5.15
CA ARG A 127 11.79 -9.85 3.82
C ARG A 127 10.87 -9.26 2.74
N VAL A 128 10.12 -8.21 3.08
CA VAL A 128 9.29 -7.50 2.10
C VAL A 128 10.19 -6.63 1.23
N ARG A 129 10.08 -6.70 -0.10
CA ARG A 129 11.00 -5.96 -0.99
C ARG A 129 10.82 -4.45 -0.88
N ASN A 130 9.59 -3.94 -0.97
CA ASN A 130 9.27 -2.51 -0.84
C ASN A 130 8.24 -2.29 0.29
N PRO A 131 8.66 -2.15 1.55
CA PRO A 131 7.79 -2.13 2.73
C PRO A 131 6.66 -1.08 2.70
N ILE A 132 7.00 0.19 2.46
CA ILE A 132 6.03 1.30 2.49
C ILE A 132 6.22 2.12 1.22
N ILE A 133 5.20 2.16 0.35
CA ILE A 133 5.30 2.90 -0.90
C ILE A 133 4.06 3.76 -1.21
N ILE A 134 4.32 4.95 -1.74
CA ILE A 134 3.36 5.75 -2.50
C ILE A 134 4.02 6.01 -3.86
N ASP A 135 3.35 5.59 -4.94
CA ASP A 135 3.82 5.79 -6.31
C ASP A 135 2.74 6.50 -7.12
N GLN A 136 2.86 7.82 -7.25
CA GLN A 136 2.00 8.63 -8.13
C GLN A 136 2.52 8.72 -9.56
N GLU A 137 3.53 7.91 -9.91
CA GLU A 137 4.07 7.78 -11.25
C GLU A 137 3.80 6.39 -11.87
N TYR A 138 2.83 5.65 -11.30
CA TYR A 138 2.54 4.26 -11.68
C TYR A 138 2.12 4.12 -13.15
N GLY A 139 2.58 3.04 -13.80
CA GLY A 139 2.20 2.66 -15.16
C GLY A 139 3.13 3.18 -16.25
N ASN A 140 2.66 3.14 -17.51
CA ASN A 140 3.51 3.37 -18.68
C ASN A 140 3.76 4.87 -18.95
N THR A 141 4.95 5.19 -19.48
CA THR A 141 5.48 6.55 -19.71
C THR A 141 4.76 7.36 -20.80
N LYS A 142 3.73 6.79 -21.43
CA LYS A 142 2.93 7.47 -22.47
C LYS A 142 2.17 8.68 -21.92
N TYR A 143 1.92 8.71 -20.62
CA TYR A 143 1.30 9.85 -19.96
C TYR A 143 2.38 10.78 -19.40
N SER A 144 2.43 11.99 -19.96
CA SER A 144 3.42 13.01 -19.61
C SER A 144 2.97 13.94 -18.48
N GLN A 145 1.77 13.75 -17.94
CA GLN A 145 1.18 14.67 -16.97
C GLN A 145 1.44 14.21 -15.52
N PRO A 146 1.64 15.12 -14.56
CA PRO A 146 1.66 14.76 -13.16
C PRO A 146 0.28 14.25 -12.72
N SER A 147 0.22 13.21 -11.87
CA SER A 147 -1.04 12.68 -11.36
C SER A 147 -1.91 13.76 -10.71
N LYS A 148 -3.22 13.72 -11.02
CA LYS A 148 -4.26 14.55 -10.38
C LYS A 148 -4.97 13.88 -9.21
N VAL A 149 -4.62 12.63 -8.89
CA VAL A 149 -5.12 11.97 -7.69
C VAL A 149 -4.55 12.63 -6.44
N ARG A 150 -5.42 12.99 -5.49
CA ARG A 150 -5.00 13.60 -4.21
C ARG A 150 -4.89 12.52 -3.14
N ILE A 151 -3.72 12.40 -2.54
CA ILE A 151 -3.48 11.49 -1.41
C ILE A 151 -3.33 12.32 -0.14
N SER A 152 -4.15 12.02 0.87
CA SER A 152 -4.08 12.75 2.13
C SER A 152 -4.50 11.93 3.34
N ASP A 153 -4.02 12.29 4.54
CA ASP A 153 -4.42 11.63 5.79
C ASP A 153 -4.13 10.13 5.76
N VAL A 154 -2.83 9.80 5.64
CA VAL A 154 -2.32 8.43 5.59
C VAL A 154 -1.39 8.20 6.77
N HIS A 155 -1.72 7.21 7.59
CA HIS A 155 -1.00 6.91 8.82
C HIS A 155 -0.35 5.52 8.74
N TYR A 156 0.95 5.48 8.94
CA TYR A 156 1.75 4.28 9.06
C TYR A 156 2.21 4.16 10.53
N ILE A 157 1.62 3.24 11.29
CA ILE A 157 1.76 3.18 12.74
C ILE A 157 2.26 1.80 13.17
N ASN A 158 3.33 1.74 13.96
CA ASN A 158 3.88 0.50 14.52
C ASN A 158 4.17 -0.57 13.44
N ILE A 159 4.91 -0.19 12.40
CA ILE A 159 5.33 -1.12 11.34
C ILE A 159 6.73 -1.63 11.67
N ARG A 160 6.91 -2.94 11.77
CA ARG A 160 8.18 -3.53 12.17
C ARG A 160 8.60 -4.76 11.36
N GLY A 161 9.90 -5.07 11.37
CA GLY A 161 10.43 -6.30 10.81
C GLY A 161 11.56 -6.06 9.81
N THR A 162 11.53 -6.71 8.64
CA THR A 162 12.65 -6.66 7.69
C THR A 162 12.25 -6.32 6.25
N SER A 163 13.11 -5.52 5.61
CA SER A 163 13.08 -5.16 4.20
C SER A 163 14.09 -5.99 3.40
N ALA A 164 13.71 -6.46 2.22
CA ALA A 164 14.64 -7.12 1.30
C ALA A 164 15.40 -6.11 0.40
N SER A 165 15.01 -4.83 0.40
CA SER A 165 15.73 -3.75 -0.30
C SER A 165 16.19 -2.65 0.67
N LYS A 166 17.15 -1.82 0.22
CA LYS A 166 17.70 -0.72 1.03
C LYS A 166 16.78 0.47 1.17
N VAL A 167 15.91 0.71 0.20
CA VAL A 167 14.91 1.78 0.28
C VAL A 167 13.64 1.19 0.88
N ALA A 168 13.47 1.35 2.19
CA ALA A 168 12.33 0.75 2.88
C ALA A 168 11.06 1.61 2.86
N VAL A 169 11.22 2.92 2.68
CA VAL A 169 10.12 3.88 2.54
C VAL A 169 10.36 4.67 1.27
N ASP A 170 9.43 4.61 0.32
CA ASP A 170 9.50 5.37 -0.94
C ASP A 170 8.19 6.10 -1.20
N LEU A 171 8.18 7.41 -1.00
CA LEU A 171 7.00 8.27 -1.11
C LEU A 171 7.16 9.22 -2.29
N LEU A 172 6.84 8.72 -3.48
CA LEU A 172 6.86 9.47 -4.73
C LEU A 172 5.48 10.10 -5.00
N CYS A 173 5.31 11.34 -4.57
CA CYS A 173 4.08 12.10 -4.79
C CYS A 173 4.18 13.06 -5.98
N SER A 174 3.03 13.40 -6.54
CA SER A 174 2.87 14.28 -7.69
C SER A 174 3.30 15.71 -7.34
N ALA A 175 4.10 16.33 -8.20
CA ALA A 175 4.48 17.73 -8.04
C ALA A 175 3.27 18.68 -8.11
N SER A 176 2.23 18.30 -8.85
CA SER A 176 1.01 19.10 -8.97
C SER A 176 -0.02 18.84 -7.86
N ASN A 177 0.10 17.69 -7.18
CA ASN A 177 -0.71 17.33 -6.02
C ASN A 177 0.16 16.65 -4.94
N PRO A 178 0.99 17.43 -4.23
CA PRO A 178 1.82 16.89 -3.15
C PRO A 178 0.97 16.14 -2.11
N CYS A 179 1.49 15.03 -1.58
CA CYS A 179 0.81 14.29 -0.51
C CYS A 179 0.78 15.12 0.78
N GLN A 180 -0.36 15.10 1.49
CA GLN A 180 -0.59 15.90 2.70
C GLN A 180 -1.02 15.05 3.88
N GLY A 181 -0.57 15.37 5.09
CA GLY A 181 -0.95 14.60 6.29
C GLY A 181 -0.48 13.15 6.21
N ILE A 182 0.77 12.94 5.81
CA ILE A 182 1.41 11.62 5.86
C ILE A 182 2.11 11.51 7.21
N HIS A 183 1.77 10.49 8.00
CA HIS A 183 2.33 10.26 9.32
C HIS A 183 3.03 8.91 9.38
N LEU A 184 4.31 8.91 9.78
CA LEU A 184 5.05 7.70 10.11
C LEU A 184 5.31 7.70 11.62
N ASP A 185 4.71 6.77 12.34
CA ASP A 185 4.82 6.62 13.79
C ASP A 185 5.36 5.23 14.14
N ASN A 186 6.51 5.16 14.80
CA ASN A 186 7.17 3.92 15.20
C ASN A 186 7.38 2.93 14.03
N VAL A 187 8.09 3.35 12.99
CA VAL A 187 8.54 2.47 11.90
C VAL A 187 9.90 1.89 12.26
N ASN A 188 9.99 0.57 12.38
CA ASN A 188 11.19 -0.17 12.79
C ASN A 188 11.47 -1.36 11.85
N LEU A 189 12.03 -1.04 10.70
CA LEU A 189 12.45 -2.00 9.69
C LEU A 189 13.98 -2.14 9.70
N GLN A 190 14.45 -3.34 9.36
CA GLN A 190 15.88 -3.63 9.20
C GLN A 190 16.13 -4.22 7.82
N TYR A 191 17.27 -3.91 7.24
CA TYR A 191 17.67 -4.52 5.99
C TYR A 191 18.03 -6.00 6.20
N ALA A 192 17.43 -6.89 5.39
CA ALA A 192 17.68 -8.33 5.36
C ALA A 192 17.84 -8.85 3.93
N GLY A 193 18.30 -7.98 3.01
CA GLY A 193 18.68 -8.36 1.65
C GLY A 193 20.13 -8.84 1.55
N PRO A 194 20.69 -8.98 0.34
CA PRO A 194 22.06 -9.40 0.11
C PRO A 194 23.11 -8.55 0.88
N PRO A 195 24.15 -9.16 1.46
CA PRO A 195 25.13 -8.46 2.30
C PRO A 195 26.03 -7.48 1.55
N ASN A 196 26.20 -7.66 0.24
CA ASN A 196 27.10 -6.85 -0.60
C ASN A 196 26.42 -5.61 -1.21
N ASP A 197 25.32 -5.14 -0.60
CA ASP A 197 24.67 -3.90 -0.99
C ASP A 197 25.19 -2.76 -0.11
N ASP A 198 26.14 -2.00 -0.65
CA ASP A 198 26.80 -0.88 0.02
C ASP A 198 25.91 0.36 0.14
N MET A 199 24.70 0.35 -0.44
CA MET A 199 23.79 1.47 -0.32
C MET A 199 23.29 1.62 1.13
N PRO A 200 23.09 2.86 1.61
CA PRO A 200 22.54 3.09 2.94
C PRO A 200 21.06 2.65 3.01
N PHE A 201 20.69 2.05 4.14
CA PHE A 201 19.27 1.80 4.45
C PHE A 201 18.55 3.13 4.63
N SER A 202 17.54 3.41 3.82
CA SER A 202 17.07 4.78 3.58
C SER A 202 15.56 4.89 3.33
N SER A 203 15.09 6.14 3.43
CA SER A 203 13.77 6.59 3.00
C SER A 203 13.94 7.61 1.88
N ASN A 204 13.09 7.53 0.86
CA ASN A 204 12.98 8.51 -0.22
C ASN A 204 11.61 9.19 -0.15
N CYS A 205 11.58 10.51 -0.28
CA CYS A 205 10.34 11.28 -0.34
C CYS A 205 10.46 12.38 -1.39
N ARG A 206 9.44 12.50 -2.24
CA ARG A 206 9.33 13.57 -3.22
C ARG A 206 7.91 14.13 -3.20
N ASN A 207 7.79 15.44 -3.03
CA ASN A 207 6.50 16.15 -2.91
C ASN A 207 5.57 15.56 -1.83
N ALA A 208 6.14 15.04 -0.74
CA ALA A 208 5.37 14.51 0.39
C ALA A 208 5.69 15.33 1.63
N ARG A 209 4.65 15.82 2.32
CA ARG A 209 4.80 16.42 3.65
C ARG A 209 4.57 15.34 4.70
N VAL A 210 5.66 14.91 5.32
CA VAL A 210 5.67 13.78 6.25
C VAL A 210 5.95 14.25 7.66
N ALA A 211 5.09 13.84 8.60
CA ALA A 211 5.31 13.98 10.03
C ALA A 211 5.83 12.66 10.60
N TYR A 212 6.91 12.73 11.38
CA TYR A 212 7.55 11.57 11.99
C TYR A 212 7.38 11.61 13.50
N HIS A 213 6.98 10.48 14.08
CA HIS A 213 6.82 10.31 15.53
C HIS A 213 7.46 9.00 16.00
N GLY A 214 7.98 9.00 17.23
CA GLY A 214 8.60 7.81 17.80
C GLY A 214 9.84 7.31 17.05
N PHE A 215 10.10 6.00 17.11
CA PHE A 215 11.29 5.39 16.51
C PHE A 215 11.18 5.32 14.98
N GLN A 216 12.27 5.62 14.27
CA GLN A 216 12.33 5.60 12.80
C GLN A 216 13.57 4.86 12.32
N SER A 217 13.37 3.68 11.76
CA SER A 217 14.31 2.93 10.94
C SER A 217 13.52 2.34 9.76
N PRO A 218 13.81 2.71 8.50
CA PRO A 218 14.90 3.58 8.03
C PRO A 218 14.84 5.02 8.57
N PRO A 219 15.93 5.80 8.49
CA PRO A 219 15.92 7.21 8.89
C PRO A 219 14.83 8.00 8.13
N PRO A 220 14.24 9.05 8.75
CA PRO A 220 13.31 9.95 8.07
C PRO A 220 13.87 10.52 6.75
N CYS A 221 12.97 10.88 5.83
CA CYS A 221 13.34 11.58 4.61
C CYS A 221 13.97 12.93 4.96
N ARG A 222 14.98 13.31 4.17
CA ARG A 222 15.67 14.61 4.29
C ARG A 222 15.07 15.64 3.35
#